data_AF-A0A924C3K3-F1
#
_entry.id   AF-A0A924C3K3-F1
#
_cell.length_a   1.000
_cell.length_b   1.000
_cell.length_c   1.000
_cell.angle_alpha   90.00
_cell.angle_beta   90.00
_cell.angle_gamma   90.00
#
_symmetry.space_group_name_H-M   'P 1'
#
loop_
_entity.id
_entity.type
_entity.pdbx_description
1 polymer ?
#
loop_
_entity_poly.entity_id
_entity_poly.type
_entity_poly.pdbx_seq_one_letter_code
_entity_poly.pdbx_strand_id
1 'polypeptide(L)'
;MMFDYSDKMNGLIERLRAFMDEHIYPNEARYEREVGEGERWKVLPVIEELKPIARAAGLWNLFLNLSEHDTAEWKGPGLTNLEYAPLAEEMGRA
;
A
#
# COMPACT_ATOMS: atom_id res chain seq x y z
N MET A 1 -14.76 -5.51 25.72
CA MET A 1 -13.68 -5.66 24.74
C MET A 1 -13.41 -4.28 24.16
N MET A 2 -12.14 -3.90 24.05
CA MET A 2 -11.73 -2.62 23.44
C MET A 2 -11.51 -2.91 21.95
N PHE A 3 -12.36 -2.35 21.09
CA PHE A 3 -12.35 -2.58 19.63
C PHE A 3 -11.73 -1.42 18.85
N ASP A 4 -11.37 -0.34 19.56
CA ASP A 4 -10.83 0.86 18.93
C ASP A 4 -9.35 0.70 18.61
N TYR A 5 -8.94 1.23 17.45
CA TYR A 5 -7.54 1.31 17.07
C TYR A 5 -6.82 2.40 17.86
N SER A 6 -5.50 2.24 18.01
CA SER A 6 -4.66 3.31 18.54
C SER A 6 -4.64 4.52 17.61
N ASP A 7 -4.32 5.70 18.14
CA ASP A 7 -4.18 6.93 17.34
C ASP A 7 -3.18 6.77 16.19
N LYS A 8 -2.09 6.02 16.44
CA LYS A 8 -1.11 5.63 15.42
C LYS A 8 -1.77 4.89 14.26
N MET A 9 -2.64 3.92 14.57
CA MET A 9 -3.31 3.12 13.54
C MET A 9 -4.38 3.90 12.81
N ASN A 10 -5.16 4.73 13.51
CA ASN A 10 -6.13 5.62 12.86
C ASN A 10 -5.43 6.55 11.86
N GLY A 11 -4.32 7.18 12.25
CA GLY A 11 -3.55 8.03 11.35
C GLY A 11 -2.94 7.30 10.15
N LEU A 12 -2.61 6.01 10.29
CA LEU A 12 -2.10 5.20 9.18
C LEU A 12 -3.23 4.78 8.22
N ILE A 13 -4.40 4.42 8.74
CA ILE A 13 -5.60 4.09 7.94
C ILE A 13 -6.06 5.32 7.16
N GLU A 14 -6.15 6.49 7.80
CA GLU A 14 -6.53 7.74 7.14
C GLU A 14 -5.56 8.11 6.02
N ARG A 15 -4.25 7.97 6.26
CA ARG A 15 -3.24 8.20 5.23
C ARG A 15 -3.38 7.23 4.06
N LEU A 16 -3.62 5.96 4.34
CA LEU A 16 -3.82 4.96 3.30
C LEU A 16 -5.06 5.30 2.45
N ARG A 17 -6.19 5.61 3.09
CA ARG A 17 -7.41 6.01 2.37
C ARG A 17 -7.20 7.23 1.49
N ALA A 18 -6.57 8.27 2.02
CA ALA A 18 -6.22 9.45 1.24
C ALA A 18 -5.34 9.12 0.02
N PHE A 19 -4.35 8.23 0.21
CA PHE A 19 -3.50 7.75 -0.89
C PHE A 19 -4.29 6.95 -1.94
N MET A 20 -5.24 6.11 -1.51
CA MET A 20 -6.12 5.37 -2.42
C MET A 20 -6.96 6.33 -3.27
N ASP A 21 -7.59 7.32 -2.62
CA ASP A 21 -8.43 8.33 -3.27
C ASP A 21 -7.65 9.23 -4.23
N GLU A 22 -6.43 9.64 -3.86
CA GLU A 22 -5.62 10.56 -4.64
C GLU A 22 -4.90 9.88 -5.81
N HIS A 23 -4.44 8.64 -5.61
CA HIS A 23 -3.49 8.01 -6.53
C HIS A 23 -3.94 6.67 -7.11
N ILE A 24 -4.68 5.84 -6.36
CA ILE A 24 -5.03 4.49 -6.82
C ILE A 24 -6.31 4.51 -7.65
N TYR A 25 -7.44 4.91 -7.05
CA TYR A 25 -8.74 4.89 -7.72
C TYR A 25 -8.77 5.71 -9.02
N PRO A 26 -8.16 6.91 -9.10
CA PRO A 26 -8.12 7.66 -10.36
C PRO A 26 -7.31 6.97 -11.47
N ASN A 27 -6.40 6.07 -11.12
CA ASN A 27 -5.52 5.37 -12.07
C ASN A 27 -6.01 3.97 -12.46
N GLU A 28 -7.12 3.46 -11.91
CA GLU A 28 -7.65 2.13 -12.26
C GLU A 28 -7.96 2.01 -13.76
N ALA A 29 -8.64 3.01 -14.34
CA ALA A 29 -8.94 3.02 -15.77
C ALA A 29 -7.67 3.10 -16.64
N ARG A 30 -6.60 3.73 -16.13
CA ARG A 30 -5.29 3.75 -16.79
C ARG A 30 -4.62 2.38 -16.70
N TYR A 31 -4.65 1.75 -15.53
CA TYR A 31 -4.13 0.40 -15.32
C TYR A 31 -4.79 -0.60 -16.26
N GLU A 32 -6.13 -0.65 -16.33
CA GLU A 32 -6.86 -1.57 -17.21
C GLU A 32 -6.52 -1.37 -18.69
N ARG A 33 -6.40 -0.11 -19.13
CA ARG A 33 -5.95 0.20 -20.49
C ARG A 33 -4.53 -0.28 -20.74
N GLU A 34 -3.60 0.02 -19.82
CA GLU A 34 -2.20 -0.39 -19.96
C GLU A 34 -2.09 -1.93 -19.96
N VAL A 35 -2.88 -2.65 -19.17
CA VAL A 35 -2.96 -4.13 -19.19
C VAL A 35 -3.46 -4.65 -20.54
N GLY A 36 -4.47 -4.02 -21.13
CA GLY A 36 -5.05 -4.42 -22.41
C GLY A 36 -4.19 -4.14 -23.64
N GLU A 37 -3.16 -3.30 -23.50
CA GLU A 37 -2.26 -2.92 -24.59
C GLU A 37 -0.96 -3.73 -24.56
N GLY A 38 -0.29 -3.89 -25.70
CA GLY A 38 1.06 -4.46 -25.77
C GLY A 38 1.18 -5.95 -25.43
N GLU A 39 2.37 -6.37 -25.00
CA GLU A 39 2.66 -7.78 -24.71
C GLU A 39 2.12 -8.19 -23.34
N ARG A 40 1.64 -9.45 -23.27
CA ARG A 40 1.30 -10.09 -22.00
C ARG A 40 2.56 -10.15 -21.13
N TRP A 41 2.46 -9.71 -19.87
CA TRP A 41 3.54 -9.65 -18.86
C TRP A 41 4.52 -8.46 -18.94
N LYS A 42 4.16 -7.39 -19.64
CA LYS A 42 4.94 -6.16 -19.59
C LYS A 42 4.88 -5.46 -18.23
N VAL A 43 5.91 -4.67 -17.94
CA VAL A 43 5.89 -3.72 -16.83
C VAL A 43 4.90 -2.59 -17.18
N LEU A 44 3.99 -2.29 -16.26
CA LEU A 44 3.00 -1.23 -16.44
C LEU A 44 3.58 0.11 -15.94
N PRO A 45 3.71 1.12 -16.82
CA PRO A 45 4.21 2.44 -16.42
C PRO A 45 3.49 3.01 -15.20
N VAL A 46 2.16 2.89 -15.13
CA VAL A 46 1.38 3.42 -14.00
C VAL A 46 1.82 2.82 -12.66
N ILE A 47 2.18 1.54 -12.61
CA ILE A 47 2.64 0.89 -11.38
C ILE A 47 4.02 1.42 -10.98
N GLU A 48 4.95 1.54 -11.92
CA GLU A 48 6.30 2.03 -11.62
C GLU A 48 6.32 3.50 -11.21
N GLU A 49 5.40 4.30 -11.73
CA GLU A 49 5.21 5.69 -11.35
C GLU A 49 4.64 5.84 -9.91
N LEU A 50 3.72 4.95 -9.51
CA LEU A 50 3.05 5.05 -8.21
C LEU A 50 3.88 4.49 -7.03
N LYS A 51 4.73 3.49 -7.27
CA LYS A 51 5.62 2.90 -6.26
C LYS A 51 6.47 3.93 -5.48
N PRO A 52 7.22 4.85 -6.11
CA PRO A 52 8.01 5.84 -5.39
C PRO A 52 7.13 6.82 -4.58
N ILE A 53 5.91 7.12 -5.04
CA ILE A 53 4.97 7.98 -4.31
C ILE A 53 4.49 7.26 -3.03
N ALA A 54 4.12 5.97 -3.13
CA ALA A 54 3.76 5.16 -1.96
C ALA A 54 4.90 5.08 -0.93
N ARG A 55 6.14 4.89 -1.40
CA ARG A 55 7.35 4.91 -0.56
C ARG A 55 7.52 6.24 0.15
N ALA A 56 7.38 7.36 -0.56
CA ALA A 56 7.49 8.70 0.01
C ALA A 56 6.39 9.00 1.05
N ALA A 57 5.19 8.44 0.86
CA ALA A 57 4.07 8.55 1.82
C ALA A 57 4.24 7.64 3.06
N GLY A 58 5.27 6.80 3.10
CA GLY A 58 5.47 5.81 4.17
C GLY A 58 4.49 4.64 4.11
N LEU A 59 3.88 4.37 2.94
CA LEU A 59 2.94 3.28 2.69
C LEU A 59 3.63 2.12 1.98
N TRP A 60 4.83 1.77 2.43
CA TRP A 60 5.67 0.75 1.80
C TRP A 60 6.03 -0.35 2.80
N ASN A 61 6.11 -1.60 2.31
CA ASN A 61 6.45 -2.77 3.12
C ASN A 61 5.59 -2.92 4.39
N LEU A 62 4.32 -2.50 4.34
CA LEU A 62 3.42 -2.50 5.51
C LEU A 62 3.18 -3.90 6.09
N PHE A 63 3.33 -4.94 5.26
CA PHE A 63 3.21 -6.34 5.65
C PHE A 63 4.47 -6.91 6.33
N LEU A 64 5.62 -6.24 6.22
CA LEU A 64 6.87 -6.69 6.81
C LEU A 64 6.90 -6.33 8.29
N ASN A 65 6.92 -7.36 9.13
CA ASN A 65 7.21 -7.23 10.55
C ASN A 65 8.72 -7.12 10.78
N LEU A 66 9.14 -6.66 11.97
CA LEU A 66 10.55 -6.51 12.32
C LEU A 66 11.28 -7.85 12.29
N SER A 67 12.46 -7.87 11.69
CA SER A 67 13.33 -9.04 11.61
C SER A 67 14.79 -8.68 11.89
N GLU A 68 15.56 -9.63 12.42
CA GLU A 68 17.02 -9.50 12.57
C GLU A 68 17.75 -9.43 11.23
N HIS A 69 17.08 -9.83 10.14
CA HIS A 69 17.60 -9.79 8.78
C HIS A 69 17.15 -8.55 8.00
N ASP A 70 16.55 -7.56 8.67
CA ASP A 70 16.13 -6.32 8.03
C ASP A 70 17.32 -5.61 7.36
N THR A 71 17.12 -5.20 6.12
CA THR A 71 18.09 -4.38 5.37
C THR A 71 17.47 -3.03 5.01
N ALA A 72 18.25 -2.12 4.43
CA ALA A 72 17.71 -0.82 4.02
C ALA A 72 16.53 -0.93 3.04
N GLU A 73 16.53 -1.94 2.16
CA GLU A 73 15.46 -2.20 1.20
C GLU A 73 14.32 -3.05 1.80
N TRP A 74 14.70 -4.04 2.63
CA TRP A 74 13.79 -5.02 3.22
C TRP A 74 13.53 -4.68 4.69
N LYS A 75 12.92 -3.51 4.92
CA LYS A 75 12.46 -3.06 6.23
C LYS A 75 11.04 -2.52 6.12
N GLY A 76 10.20 -2.92 7.08
CA GLY A 76 8.84 -2.44 7.23
C GLY A 76 8.63 -1.62 8.50
N PRO A 77 7.42 -1.11 8.72
CA PRO A 77 7.06 -0.39 9.94
C PRO A 77 6.87 -1.28 11.18
N GLY A 78 6.99 -2.60 11.04
CA GLY A 78 6.91 -3.52 12.19
C GLY A 78 5.49 -3.69 12.73
N LEU A 79 4.48 -3.68 11.86
CA LEU A 79 3.09 -3.84 12.27
C LEU A 79 2.82 -5.27 12.72
N THR A 80 2.05 -5.41 13.79
CA THR A 80 1.46 -6.70 14.17
C THR A 80 0.39 -7.11 13.16
N ASN A 81 0.01 -8.39 13.18
CA ASN A 81 -1.08 -8.87 12.31
C ASN A 81 -2.40 -8.12 12.52
N LEU A 82 -2.69 -7.73 13.78
CA LEU A 82 -3.92 -6.98 14.11
C LEU A 82 -3.88 -5.56 13.56
N GLU A 83 -2.70 -4.93 13.55
CA GLU A 83 -2.50 -3.60 12.96
C GLU A 83 -2.51 -3.65 11.43
N TYR A 84 -1.94 -4.69 10.81
CA TYR A 84 -1.90 -4.81 9.36
C TYR A 84 -3.25 -5.19 8.72
N ALA A 85 -4.05 -6.03 9.39
CA ALA A 85 -5.33 -6.52 8.87
C ALA A 85 -6.26 -5.44 8.29
N PRO A 86 -6.58 -4.33 8.99
CA PRO A 86 -7.44 -3.29 8.41
C PRO A 86 -6.82 -2.59 7.20
N LEU A 87 -5.50 -2.46 7.13
CA LEU A 87 -4.82 -1.87 5.97
C LEU A 87 -4.95 -2.77 4.75
N ALA A 88 -4.83 -4.09 4.95
CA ALA A 88 -5.05 -5.07 3.89
C ALA A 88 -6.50 -5.07 3.38
N GLU A 89 -7.47 -4.88 4.28
CA GLU A 89 -8.88 -4.70 3.89
C GLU A 89 -9.05 -3.48 2.99
N GLU A 90 -8.51 -2.32 3.37
CA GLU A 90 -8.58 -1.09 2.55
C GLU A 90 -7.95 -1.28 1.17
N MET A 91 -6.77 -1.92 1.09
CA MET A 91 -6.08 -2.18 -0.17
C MET A 91 -6.83 -3.17 -1.08
N GLY A 92 -7.70 -4.01 -0.53
CA GLY A 92 -8.46 -5.02 -1.27
C GLY A 92 -9.89 -4.63 -1.63
N ARG A 93 -10.29 -3.37 -1.44
CA ARG A 93 -11.70 -2.93 -1.62
C ARG A 93 -12.18 -2.85 -3.07
N ALA A 94 -11.27 -2.64 -4.04
CA ALA A 94 -11.61 -2.38 -5.44
C ALA A 94 -11.02 -3.44 -6.37
#